data_AF-A0A4S4MQ74-F1
#
_entry.id   AF-A0A4S4MQ74-F1
#
_cell.length_a   1.000
_cell.length_b   1.000
_cell.length_c   1.000
_cell.angle_alpha   90.00
_cell.angle_beta   90.00
_cell.angle_gamma   90.00
#
_symmetry.space_group_name_H-M   'P 1'
#
loop_
_entity.id
_entity.type
_entity.pdbx_description
1 polymer ?
#
loop_
_entity_poly.entity_id
_entity_poly.type
_entity_poly.pdbx_seq_one_letter_code
_entity_poly.pdbx_strand_id
1 'polypeptide(L)'
;MPHSTSFSAVAFARVRGGVVSSILSLLAGTILILWDLILSLINVITPNLPEKHVIGKGKPGENGLWPTYIPPGAQDSRCSCPALNAMANHGIIPRSGRNITFRELNAALHNTYNFAPTFCFFVPHTIAGILDRDYWTDRLDLSDIDVHNGIEHDASLTREDSYHTHDQSKVSVKLVEDLLKSGTGPNGNLTVEDLSRYSALRRRVAKQTNPQFSLSFSHKMFGSSKYAV
;
A
#
# COMPACT_ATOMS: atom_id res chain seq x y z
N MET A 1 -0.81 -13.29 -43.31
CA MET A 1 -1.26 -14.48 -42.55
C MET A 1 -0.55 -14.43 -41.19
N PRO A 2 -1.27 -14.35 -40.06
CA PRO A 2 -0.62 -14.32 -38.75
C PRO A 2 -0.06 -15.71 -38.44
N HIS A 3 1.25 -15.80 -38.18
CA HIS A 3 1.88 -17.04 -37.70
C HIS A 3 1.25 -17.43 -36.37
N SER A 4 0.49 -18.53 -36.34
CA SER A 4 0.01 -19.13 -35.10
C SER A 4 1.21 -19.63 -34.31
N THR A 5 1.59 -18.90 -33.25
CA THR A 5 2.59 -19.37 -32.30
C THR A 5 2.11 -20.69 -31.68
N SER A 6 2.93 -21.74 -31.78
CA SER A 6 2.58 -23.05 -31.22
C SER A 6 2.32 -22.94 -29.72
N PHE A 7 1.30 -23.66 -29.23
CA PHE A 7 0.98 -23.74 -27.80
C PHE A 7 2.23 -24.06 -26.96
N SER A 8 3.08 -24.96 -27.42
CA SER A 8 4.33 -25.33 -26.74
C SER A 8 5.30 -24.15 -26.61
N ALA A 9 5.38 -23.29 -27.62
CA ALA A 9 6.24 -22.10 -27.59
C ALA A 9 5.70 -21.06 -26.60
N VAL A 10 4.38 -20.87 -26.56
CA VAL A 10 3.72 -19.97 -25.59
C VAL A 10 3.87 -20.52 -24.17
N ALA A 11 3.65 -21.82 -23.97
CA ALA A 11 3.80 -22.48 -22.68
C ALA A 11 5.24 -22.39 -22.17
N PHE A 12 6.23 -22.68 -23.02
CA PHE A 12 7.64 -22.55 -22.66
C PHE A 12 8.02 -21.11 -22.31
N ALA A 13 7.56 -20.12 -23.09
CA ALA A 13 7.82 -18.72 -22.81
C ALA A 13 7.23 -18.28 -21.46
N ARG A 14 6.01 -18.72 -21.12
CA ARG A 14 5.36 -18.44 -19.84
C ARG A 14 6.10 -19.08 -18.66
N VAL A 15 6.44 -20.37 -18.77
CA VAL A 15 7.21 -21.08 -17.72
C VAL A 15 8.57 -20.43 -17.51
N ARG A 16 9.31 -20.15 -18.59
CA ARG A 16 10.60 -19.46 -18.51
C ARG A 16 10.45 -18.07 -17.87
N GLY A 17 9.45 -17.30 -18.28
CA GLY A 17 9.16 -15.98 -17.70
C GLY A 17 8.89 -16.05 -16.20
N GLY A 18 8.02 -16.97 -15.77
CA GLY A 18 7.69 -17.18 -14.36
C GLY A 18 8.88 -17.64 -13.52
N VAL A 19 9.75 -18.51 -14.06
CA VAL A 19 10.98 -18.94 -13.37
C VAL A 19 11.94 -17.77 -13.20
N VAL A 20 12.19 -16.99 -14.27
CA VAL A 20 13.06 -15.81 -14.19
C VAL A 20 12.51 -14.79 -13.20
N SER A 21 11.22 -14.50 -13.25
CA SER A 21 10.54 -13.58 -12.32
C SER A 21 10.70 -14.02 -10.86
N SER A 22 10.51 -15.31 -10.58
CA SER A 22 10.70 -15.89 -9.25
C SER A 22 12.13 -15.74 -8.75
N ILE A 23 13.13 -16.05 -9.60
CA ILE A 23 14.56 -15.94 -9.24
C ILE A 23 14.92 -14.47 -8.95
N LEU A 24 14.52 -13.54 -9.82
CA LEU A 24 14.77 -12.12 -9.62
C LEU A 24 14.14 -11.62 -8.32
N SER A 25 12.92 -12.06 -8.01
CA SER A 25 12.20 -11.64 -6.81
C SER A 25 12.84 -12.19 -5.54
N LEU A 26 13.32 -13.44 -5.57
CA LEU A 26 14.07 -14.03 -4.45
C LEU A 26 15.37 -13.27 -4.20
N LEU A 27 16.17 -13.04 -5.24
CA LEU A 27 17.43 -12.31 -5.12
C LEU A 27 17.21 -10.88 -4.62
N ALA A 28 16.25 -10.15 -5.20
CA ALA A 28 15.90 -8.80 -4.78
C ALA A 28 15.44 -8.78 -3.32
N GLY A 29 14.55 -9.70 -2.92
CA GLY A 29 14.08 -9.82 -1.55
C GLY A 29 15.20 -10.07 -0.56
N THR A 30 16.12 -10.99 -0.86
CA THR A 30 17.29 -11.27 0.00
C THR A 30 18.20 -10.04 0.15
N ILE A 31 18.51 -9.36 -0.96
CA ILE A 31 19.35 -8.15 -0.95
C ILE A 31 18.69 -7.05 -0.11
N LEU A 32 17.39 -6.82 -0.30
CA LEU A 32 16.66 -5.78 0.43
C LEU A 32 16.57 -6.07 1.93
N ILE A 33 16.36 -7.33 2.33
CA ILE A 33 16.36 -7.71 3.75
C ILE A 33 17.72 -7.43 4.39
N LEU A 34 18.81 -7.79 3.70
CA LEU A 34 20.16 -7.51 4.19
C LEU A 34 20.42 -6.00 4.26
N TRP A 35 19.95 -5.25 3.27
CA TRP A 35 20.07 -3.79 3.24
C TRP A 35 19.31 -3.13 4.40
N ASP A 36 18.06 -3.51 4.64
CA ASP A 36 17.26 -2.96 5.74
C ASP A 36 17.83 -3.36 7.11
N LEU A 37 18.43 -4.55 7.23
CA LEU A 37 19.17 -4.94 8.44
C LEU A 37 20.36 -4.00 8.68
N ILE A 38 21.14 -3.71 7.64
CA ILE A 38 22.28 -2.77 7.73
C ILE A 38 21.78 -1.38 8.12
N LEU A 39 20.75 -0.86 7.43
CA LEU A 39 20.15 0.45 7.76
C LEU A 39 19.64 0.48 9.20
N SER A 40 18.99 -0.59 9.66
CA SER A 40 18.50 -0.70 11.04
C SER A 40 19.64 -0.62 12.04
N LEU A 41 20.75 -1.31 11.80
CA LEU A 41 21.94 -1.26 12.66
C LEU A 41 22.60 0.12 12.65
N ILE A 42 22.67 0.78 11.50
CA ILE A 42 23.17 2.16 11.39
C ILE A 42 22.27 3.12 12.18
N ASN A 43 20.95 3.00 12.05
CA ASN A 43 19.97 3.84 12.73
C ASN A 43 20.00 3.72 14.26
N VAL A 44 20.56 2.65 14.82
CA VAL A 44 20.78 2.55 16.28
C VAL A 44 21.82 3.56 16.77
N ILE A 45 22.80 3.91 15.93
CA ILE A 45 23.93 4.77 16.32
C ILE A 45 23.92 6.15 15.65
N THR A 46 23.08 6.36 14.63
CA THR A 46 22.94 7.65 13.98
C THR A 46 21.81 8.48 14.60
N PRO A 47 21.97 9.81 14.70
CA PRO A 47 20.88 10.67 15.14
C PRO A 47 19.75 10.69 14.10
N ASN A 48 18.53 10.91 14.57
CA ASN A 48 17.38 11.12 13.69
C ASN A 48 17.62 12.32 12.77
N LEU A 49 17.22 12.18 11.51
CA LEU A 49 17.20 13.30 10.58
C LEU A 49 16.17 14.35 11.04
N PRO A 50 16.46 15.66 10.87
CA PRO A 50 15.45 16.68 11.06
C PRO A 50 14.25 16.44 10.15
N GLU A 51 13.03 16.71 10.63
CA GLU A 51 11.76 16.42 9.94
C GLU A 51 11.76 16.85 8.45
N LYS A 52 12.27 18.06 8.15
CA LYS A 52 12.31 18.62 6.79
C LYS A 52 13.38 18.02 5.86
N HIS A 53 14.26 17.19 6.39
CA HIS A 53 15.40 16.62 5.67
C HIS A 53 15.29 15.09 5.48
N VAL A 54 14.16 14.50 5.86
CA VAL A 54 13.89 13.06 5.65
C VAL A 54 13.78 12.73 4.15
N ILE A 55 13.16 13.63 3.39
CA ILE A 55 12.98 13.47 1.94
C ILE A 55 14.16 14.13 1.20
N GLY A 56 14.75 13.38 0.27
CA GLY A 56 15.93 13.83 -0.49
C GLY A 56 15.66 15.05 -1.37
N LYS A 57 16.71 15.83 -1.63
CA LYS A 57 16.66 17.03 -2.47
C LYS A 57 16.14 16.72 -3.88
N GLY A 58 15.26 17.58 -4.39
CA GLY A 58 14.64 17.45 -5.72
C GLY A 58 13.54 16.39 -5.81
N LYS A 59 13.12 15.79 -4.69
CA LYS A 59 12.00 14.84 -4.64
C LYS A 59 10.71 15.55 -4.21
N PRO A 60 9.54 15.10 -4.69
CA PRO A 60 8.26 15.52 -4.13
C PRO A 60 8.22 15.24 -2.63
N GLY A 61 8.01 16.27 -1.80
CA GLY A 61 8.09 16.17 -0.34
C GLY A 61 9.36 16.75 0.28
N GLU A 62 10.33 17.23 -0.51
CA GLU A 62 11.48 17.98 0.00
C GLU A 62 11.00 19.14 0.90
N ASN A 63 11.59 19.28 2.09
CA ASN A 63 11.18 20.26 3.10
C ASN A 63 9.73 20.14 3.59
N GLY A 64 9.08 19.00 3.37
CA GLY A 64 7.66 18.78 3.67
C GLY A 64 6.71 19.37 2.61
N LEU A 65 7.23 19.79 1.45
CA LEU A 65 6.44 20.43 0.40
C LEU A 65 6.08 19.42 -0.68
N TRP A 66 4.80 19.10 -0.75
CA TRP A 66 4.25 18.24 -1.78
C TRP A 66 3.78 19.09 -2.97
N PRO A 67 3.79 18.54 -4.20
CA PRO A 67 3.22 19.25 -5.35
C PRO A 67 1.74 19.57 -5.12
N THR A 68 1.17 20.52 -5.84
CA THR A 68 -0.21 20.98 -5.60
C THR A 68 -1.22 19.83 -5.64
N TYR A 69 -2.08 19.79 -4.61
CA TYR A 69 -3.23 18.90 -4.55
C TYR A 69 -4.22 19.21 -5.66
N ILE A 70 -4.68 18.19 -6.36
CA ILE A 70 -5.81 18.25 -7.28
C ILE A 70 -6.74 17.08 -6.91
N PRO A 71 -8.04 17.34 -6.67
CA PRO A 71 -8.99 16.27 -6.37
C PRO A 71 -9.11 15.31 -7.56
N PRO A 72 -9.36 14.00 -7.31
CA PRO A 72 -9.54 13.04 -8.38
C PRO A 72 -10.78 13.38 -9.22
N GLY A 73 -10.65 13.27 -10.54
CA GLY A 73 -11.78 13.30 -11.46
C GLY A 73 -12.58 12.00 -11.41
N ALA A 74 -13.77 12.00 -12.02
CA ALA A 74 -14.67 10.84 -11.99
C ALA A 74 -14.11 9.57 -12.66
N GLN A 75 -13.11 9.71 -13.55
CA GLN A 75 -12.48 8.59 -14.26
C GLN A 75 -11.16 8.13 -13.62
N ASP A 76 -10.67 8.87 -12.62
CA ASP A 76 -9.43 8.58 -11.95
C ASP A 76 -9.61 7.39 -11.01
N SER A 77 -8.71 6.42 -11.10
CA SER A 77 -8.66 5.25 -10.24
C SER A 77 -8.08 5.61 -8.87
N ARG A 78 -8.76 5.17 -7.81
CA ARG A 78 -8.35 5.32 -6.41
C ARG A 78 -8.63 4.01 -5.68
N CYS A 79 -8.09 3.87 -4.48
CA CYS A 79 -8.16 2.64 -3.70
C CYS A 79 -8.42 2.87 -2.20
N SER A 80 -8.50 1.80 -1.43
CA SER A 80 -8.58 1.81 0.03
C SER A 80 -7.36 2.43 0.73
N CYS A 81 -6.20 2.50 0.06
CA CYS A 81 -4.98 3.05 0.65
C CYS A 81 -4.93 4.59 0.60
N PRO A 82 -4.97 5.30 1.74
CA PRO A 82 -4.91 6.76 1.76
C PRO A 82 -3.58 7.31 1.21
N ALA A 83 -2.46 6.61 1.45
CA ALA A 83 -1.14 7.04 0.99
C ALA A 83 -1.05 7.07 -0.55
N LEU A 84 -1.49 6.00 -1.22
CA LEU A 84 -1.48 5.94 -2.69
C LEU A 84 -2.41 6.99 -3.31
N ASN A 85 -3.59 7.17 -2.73
CA ASN A 85 -4.53 8.19 -3.20
C ASN A 85 -3.96 9.60 -3.05
N ALA A 86 -3.24 9.88 -1.96
CA ALA A 86 -2.56 11.16 -1.76
C ALA A 86 -1.46 11.36 -2.81
N MET A 87 -0.59 10.37 -3.04
CA MET A 87 0.43 10.46 -4.09
C MET A 87 -0.18 10.76 -5.47
N ALA A 88 -1.29 10.13 -5.84
CA ALA A 88 -1.97 10.40 -7.11
C ALA A 88 -2.58 11.82 -7.14
N ASN A 89 -3.24 12.25 -6.05
CA ASN A 89 -3.81 13.60 -5.93
C ASN A 89 -2.73 14.71 -5.92
N HIS A 90 -1.50 14.38 -5.55
CA HIS A 90 -0.35 15.28 -5.59
C HIS A 90 0.52 15.07 -6.85
N GLY A 91 0.14 14.19 -7.78
CA GLY A 91 0.87 13.96 -9.04
C GLY A 91 2.26 13.34 -8.86
N ILE A 92 2.50 12.68 -7.73
CA ILE A 92 3.73 11.93 -7.43
C ILE A 92 3.75 10.61 -8.22
N ILE A 93 2.59 9.98 -8.34
CA ILE A 93 2.28 8.92 -9.31
C ILE A 93 1.27 9.48 -10.33
N PRO A 94 1.01 8.80 -11.47
CA PRO A 94 0.03 9.28 -12.45
C PRO A 94 -1.28 9.70 -11.78
N ARG A 95 -1.74 10.93 -12.03
CA ARG A 95 -2.94 11.51 -11.38
C ARG A 95 -4.20 10.69 -11.65
N SER A 96 -4.25 10.06 -12.82
CA SER A 96 -5.28 9.10 -13.19
C SER A 96 -5.34 7.90 -12.25
N GLY A 97 -4.27 7.61 -11.49
CA GLY A 97 -4.13 6.39 -10.69
C GLY A 97 -4.11 5.12 -11.53
N ARG A 98 -3.81 5.23 -12.83
CA ARG A 98 -3.86 4.12 -13.78
C ARG A 98 -2.51 3.83 -14.38
N ASN A 99 -2.35 2.60 -14.83
CA ASN A 99 -1.24 2.16 -15.66
C ASN A 99 0.08 2.53 -14.98
N ILE A 100 0.31 1.98 -13.78
CA ILE A 100 1.48 2.22 -12.94
C ILE A 100 2.25 0.90 -12.83
N THR A 101 3.54 0.87 -13.17
CA THR A 101 4.35 -0.34 -12.92
C THR A 101 4.53 -0.55 -11.41
N PHE A 102 4.63 -1.80 -10.97
CA PHE A 102 4.91 -2.07 -9.55
C PHE A 102 6.24 -1.46 -9.08
N ARG A 103 7.21 -1.33 -9.99
CA ARG A 103 8.52 -0.70 -9.71
C ARG A 103 8.42 0.81 -9.55
N GLU A 104 7.62 1.49 -10.36
CA GLU A 104 7.32 2.92 -10.18
C GLU A 104 6.64 3.15 -8.82
N LEU A 105 5.68 2.28 -8.46
CA LEU A 105 4.98 2.37 -7.18
C LEU A 105 5.94 2.18 -5.99
N ASN A 106 6.81 1.16 -6.04
CA ASN A 106 7.86 0.91 -5.05
C ASN A 106 8.76 2.15 -4.86
N ALA A 107 9.33 2.66 -5.95
CA ALA A 107 10.21 3.82 -5.89
C ALA A 107 9.50 5.07 -5.38
N ALA A 108 8.24 5.30 -5.79
CA ALA A 108 7.46 6.45 -5.34
C ALA A 108 7.14 6.37 -3.85
N LEU A 109 6.73 5.21 -3.32
CA LEU A 109 6.46 4.99 -1.90
C LEU A 109 7.69 5.31 -1.05
N HIS A 110 8.85 4.74 -1.40
CA HIS A 110 10.08 4.97 -0.67
C HIS A 110 10.46 6.46 -0.67
N ASN A 111 10.47 7.09 -1.85
CA ASN A 111 10.88 8.49 -1.97
C ASN A 111 9.92 9.49 -1.31
N THR A 112 8.63 9.13 -1.17
CA THR A 112 7.61 10.06 -0.65
C THR A 112 7.43 9.95 0.85
N TYR A 113 7.43 8.71 1.37
CA TYR A 113 7.11 8.42 2.76
C TYR A 113 8.31 7.93 3.57
N ASN A 114 9.48 7.78 2.94
CA ASN A 114 10.67 7.17 3.54
C ASN A 114 10.38 5.78 4.15
N PHE A 115 9.47 5.03 3.54
CA PHE A 115 9.17 3.66 3.94
C PHE A 115 10.35 2.75 3.66
N ALA A 116 10.54 1.73 4.50
CA ALA A 116 11.61 0.76 4.35
C ALA A 116 11.60 0.13 2.93
N PRO A 117 12.76 -0.01 2.27
CA PRO A 117 12.88 -0.68 0.98
C PRO A 117 12.20 -2.05 0.91
N THR A 118 12.27 -2.87 1.97
CA THR A 118 11.56 -4.16 2.02
C THR A 118 10.04 -3.99 1.95
N PHE A 119 9.46 -3.04 2.69
CA PHE A 119 8.02 -2.75 2.65
C PHE A 119 7.60 -2.30 1.25
N CYS A 120 8.36 -1.41 0.64
CA CYS A 120 8.08 -0.87 -0.70
C CYS A 120 8.21 -1.93 -1.81
N PHE A 121 8.96 -3.00 -1.58
CA PHE A 121 9.04 -4.13 -2.51
C PHE A 121 7.95 -5.18 -2.26
N PHE A 122 7.85 -5.69 -1.03
CA PHE A 122 7.00 -6.85 -0.74
C PHE A 122 5.50 -6.53 -0.84
N VAL A 123 5.07 -5.32 -0.49
CA VAL A 123 3.63 -4.96 -0.59
C VAL A 123 3.17 -4.92 -2.05
N PRO A 124 3.82 -4.18 -2.97
CA PRO A 124 3.47 -4.23 -4.40
C PRO A 124 3.70 -5.61 -5.02
N HIS A 125 4.74 -6.35 -4.62
CA HIS A 125 4.97 -7.71 -5.10
C HIS A 125 3.85 -8.69 -4.68
N THR A 126 3.34 -8.55 -3.46
CA THR A 126 2.18 -9.34 -2.99
C THR A 126 0.93 -9.00 -3.79
N ILE A 127 0.67 -7.72 -4.06
CA ILE A 127 -0.44 -7.31 -4.94
C ILE A 127 -0.29 -7.90 -6.34
N ALA A 128 0.92 -7.88 -6.92
CA ALA A 128 1.17 -8.47 -8.23
C ALA A 128 0.76 -9.95 -8.24
N GLY A 129 1.17 -10.72 -7.22
CA GLY A 129 0.78 -12.13 -7.07
C GLY A 129 -0.73 -12.34 -6.91
N ILE A 130 -1.41 -11.51 -6.10
CA ILE A 130 -2.88 -11.57 -5.92
C ILE A 130 -3.61 -11.33 -7.25
N LEU A 131 -3.07 -10.44 -8.09
CA LEU A 131 -3.65 -10.06 -9.38
C LEU A 131 -3.26 -10.99 -10.53
N ASP A 132 -2.47 -12.05 -10.28
CA ASP A 132 -1.86 -12.90 -11.30
C ASP A 132 -1.06 -12.07 -12.34
N ARG A 133 -0.27 -11.11 -11.83
CA ARG A 133 0.57 -10.19 -12.62
C ARG A 133 2.04 -10.34 -12.28
N ASP A 134 2.89 -10.08 -13.26
CA ASP A 134 4.33 -10.07 -13.09
C ASP A 134 4.82 -8.72 -12.52
N TYR A 135 5.43 -8.76 -11.33
CA TYR A 135 5.95 -7.54 -10.67
C TYR A 135 6.94 -6.73 -11.55
N TRP A 136 7.71 -7.39 -12.42
CA TRP A 136 8.78 -6.74 -13.16
C TRP A 136 8.28 -6.01 -14.41
N THR A 137 7.24 -6.55 -15.04
CA THR A 137 6.80 -6.17 -16.38
C THR A 137 5.38 -5.62 -16.42
N ASP A 138 4.51 -6.06 -15.52
CA ASP A 138 3.11 -5.64 -15.51
C ASP A 138 2.88 -4.37 -14.71
N ARG A 139 1.63 -3.90 -14.79
CA ARG A 139 1.17 -2.61 -14.28
C ARG A 139 -0.14 -2.80 -13.55
N LEU A 140 -0.53 -1.80 -12.77
CA LEU A 140 -1.82 -1.74 -12.10
C LEU A 140 -2.49 -0.38 -12.20
N ASP A 141 -3.81 -0.42 -12.03
CA ASP A 141 -4.61 0.72 -11.64
C ASP A 141 -4.81 0.65 -10.12
N LEU A 142 -4.92 1.78 -9.43
CA LEU A 142 -5.02 1.79 -7.96
C LEU A 142 -6.19 0.94 -7.47
N SER A 143 -7.34 0.99 -8.15
CA SER A 143 -8.53 0.20 -7.84
C SER A 143 -8.29 -1.31 -7.86
N ASP A 144 -7.25 -1.81 -8.56
CA ASP A 144 -6.89 -3.23 -8.52
C ASP A 144 -6.43 -3.67 -7.12
N ILE A 145 -6.02 -2.75 -6.25
CA ILE A 145 -5.57 -3.05 -4.88
C ILE A 145 -6.75 -3.46 -3.99
N ASP A 146 -7.97 -3.08 -4.34
CA ASP A 146 -9.19 -3.30 -3.56
C ASP A 146 -9.83 -4.67 -3.81
N VAL A 147 -9.04 -5.65 -4.26
CA VAL A 147 -9.46 -7.06 -4.25
C VAL A 147 -9.72 -7.46 -2.80
N HIS A 148 -11.00 -7.71 -2.48
CA HIS A 148 -11.42 -8.09 -1.15
C HIS A 148 -10.74 -9.40 -0.72
N ASN A 149 -10.23 -9.43 0.52
CA ASN A 149 -9.39 -10.51 1.05
C ASN A 149 -8.04 -10.70 0.33
N GLY A 150 -7.60 -9.73 -0.46
CA GLY A 150 -6.22 -9.60 -0.91
C GLY A 150 -5.39 -8.86 0.13
N ILE A 151 -5.19 -7.56 -0.10
CA ILE A 151 -4.63 -6.64 0.91
C ILE A 151 -5.72 -5.78 1.56
N GLU A 152 -6.78 -5.49 0.80
CA GLU A 152 -8.04 -4.94 1.32
C GLU A 152 -8.68 -5.97 2.26
N HIS A 153 -9.20 -5.49 3.39
CA HIS A 153 -9.77 -6.33 4.43
C HIS A 153 -10.82 -5.57 5.27
N ASP A 154 -11.72 -6.35 5.88
CA ASP A 154 -12.74 -5.84 6.81
C ASP A 154 -12.12 -5.16 8.05
N ALA A 155 -12.94 -4.41 8.77
CA ALA A 155 -12.57 -3.66 9.97
C ALA A 155 -11.44 -2.63 9.74
N SER A 156 -11.42 -2.04 8.55
CA SER A 156 -10.58 -0.88 8.23
C SER A 156 -10.91 0.33 9.12
N LEU A 157 -9.93 1.17 9.42
CA LEU A 157 -10.11 2.32 10.33
C LEU A 157 -11.06 3.38 9.78
N THR A 158 -11.01 3.62 8.48
CA THR A 158 -11.66 4.78 7.83
C THR A 158 -12.48 4.40 6.60
N ARG A 159 -12.59 3.10 6.30
CA ARG A 159 -13.40 2.53 5.22
C ARG A 159 -14.42 1.58 5.83
N GLU A 160 -15.62 1.59 5.28
CA GLU A 160 -16.63 0.57 5.60
C GLU A 160 -16.25 -0.75 4.95
N ASP A 161 -16.64 -1.86 5.57
CA ASP A 161 -16.42 -3.20 5.01
C ASP A 161 -17.05 -3.32 3.62
N SER A 162 -16.45 -4.15 2.75
CA SER A 162 -16.89 -4.34 1.36
C SER A 162 -18.34 -4.84 1.25
N TYR A 163 -18.82 -5.52 2.30
CA TYR A 163 -20.22 -5.91 2.48
C TYR A 163 -21.18 -4.72 2.48
N HIS A 164 -20.79 -3.60 3.08
CA HIS A 164 -21.62 -2.38 3.18
C HIS A 164 -21.38 -1.40 2.04
N THR A 165 -20.18 -1.36 1.48
CA THR A 165 -19.84 -0.45 0.37
C THR A 165 -18.86 -1.12 -0.58
N HIS A 166 -19.27 -1.33 -1.82
CA HIS A 166 -18.41 -1.98 -2.81
C HIS A 166 -17.22 -1.10 -3.24
N ASP A 167 -17.40 0.22 -3.30
CA ASP A 167 -16.33 1.17 -3.65
C ASP A 167 -15.44 1.47 -2.43
N GLN A 168 -14.39 0.68 -2.27
CA GLN A 168 -13.42 0.80 -1.18
C GLN A 168 -12.50 2.03 -1.27
N SER A 169 -12.58 2.80 -2.37
CA SER A 169 -11.91 4.10 -2.46
C SER A 169 -12.59 5.17 -1.60
N LYS A 170 -13.85 4.96 -1.19
CA LYS A 170 -14.63 5.92 -0.40
C LYS A 170 -14.21 5.92 1.06
N VAL A 171 -13.86 7.11 1.54
CA VAL A 171 -13.59 7.35 2.96
C VAL A 171 -14.92 7.54 3.70
N SER A 172 -15.10 6.83 4.80
CA SER A 172 -16.24 7.02 5.71
C SER A 172 -15.94 8.18 6.65
N VAL A 173 -16.63 9.32 6.44
CA VAL A 173 -16.49 10.52 7.29
C VAL A 173 -16.79 10.17 8.75
N LYS A 174 -17.82 9.35 8.99
CA LYS A 174 -18.17 8.88 10.33
C LYS A 174 -17.01 8.14 10.99
N LEU A 175 -16.39 7.19 10.30
CA LEU A 175 -15.27 6.43 10.87
C LEU A 175 -14.03 7.31 11.09
N VAL A 176 -13.76 8.28 10.20
CA VAL A 176 -12.69 9.27 10.40
C VAL A 176 -12.96 10.10 11.66
N GLU A 177 -14.17 10.62 11.83
CA GLU A 177 -14.53 11.38 13.01
C GLU A 177 -14.45 10.54 14.30
N ASP A 178 -14.97 9.31 14.27
CA ASP A 178 -14.94 8.40 15.42
C ASP A 178 -13.49 8.04 15.79
N LEU A 179 -12.61 7.86 14.80
CA LEU A 179 -11.18 7.66 15.00
C LEU A 179 -10.57 8.90 15.67
N LEU A 180 -10.76 10.10 15.11
CA LEU A 180 -10.18 11.33 15.65
C LEU A 180 -10.69 11.64 17.07
N LYS A 181 -12.00 11.45 17.32
CA LYS A 181 -12.61 11.56 18.66
C LYS A 181 -12.04 10.57 19.67
N SER A 182 -11.41 9.49 19.19
CA SER A 182 -10.78 8.52 20.07
C SER A 182 -9.40 8.95 20.58
N GLY A 183 -8.80 10.03 20.06
CA GLY A 183 -7.48 10.49 20.45
C GLY A 183 -7.43 11.01 21.89
N THR A 184 -6.50 10.47 22.68
CA THR A 184 -6.26 10.84 24.08
C THR A 184 -4.90 11.49 24.31
N GLY A 185 -4.09 11.63 23.26
CA GLY A 185 -2.78 12.25 23.31
C GLY A 185 -2.83 13.78 23.49
N PRO A 186 -1.66 14.41 23.71
CA PRO A 186 -1.55 15.86 23.82
C PRO A 186 -2.20 16.57 22.63
N ASN A 187 -2.98 17.63 22.91
CA ASN A 187 -3.75 18.38 21.91
C ASN A 187 -4.80 17.55 21.13
N GLY A 188 -5.22 16.40 21.65
CA GLY A 188 -6.17 15.50 20.98
C GLY A 188 -5.53 14.61 19.93
N ASN A 189 -4.20 14.49 19.91
CA ASN A 189 -3.48 13.61 18.98
C ASN A 189 -3.79 12.13 19.24
N LEU A 190 -3.71 11.32 18.19
CA LEU A 190 -3.85 9.87 18.28
C LEU A 190 -2.58 9.26 18.87
N THR A 191 -2.74 8.42 19.89
CA THR A 191 -1.67 7.57 20.42
C THR A 191 -1.72 6.17 19.81
N VAL A 192 -0.66 5.38 19.99
CA VAL A 192 -0.63 3.96 19.57
C VAL A 192 -1.72 3.16 20.30
N GLU A 193 -1.95 3.48 21.58
CA GLU A 193 -2.99 2.89 22.40
C GLU A 193 -4.39 3.20 21.85
N ASP A 194 -4.63 4.43 21.39
CA ASP A 194 -5.90 4.81 20.78
C ASP A 194 -6.16 4.05 19.48
N LEU A 195 -5.14 3.95 18.61
CA LEU A 195 -5.23 3.21 17.35
C LEU A 195 -5.48 1.72 17.60
N SER A 196 -4.80 1.13 18.59
CA SER A 196 -5.00 -0.27 19.01
C SER A 196 -6.41 -0.52 19.52
N ARG A 197 -6.90 0.34 20.44
CA ARG A 197 -8.25 0.26 20.99
C ARG A 197 -9.32 0.45 19.92
N TYR A 198 -9.15 1.43 19.03
CA TYR A 198 -10.09 1.71 17.96
C TYR A 198 -10.12 0.58 16.92
N SER A 199 -8.96 0.00 16.57
CA SER A 199 -8.88 -1.22 15.75
C SER A 199 -9.65 -2.39 16.38
N ALA A 200 -9.50 -2.62 17.68
CA ALA A 200 -10.27 -3.65 18.38
C ALA A 200 -11.79 -3.37 18.34
N LEU A 201 -12.19 -2.10 18.48
CA LEU A 201 -13.58 -1.68 18.32
C LEU A 201 -14.10 -1.97 16.90
N ARG A 202 -13.36 -1.60 15.85
CA ARG A 202 -13.72 -1.88 14.45
C ARG A 202 -13.93 -3.36 14.21
N ARG A 203 -13.00 -4.21 14.67
CA ARG A 203 -13.10 -5.68 14.56
C ARG A 203 -14.34 -6.24 15.27
N ARG A 204 -14.70 -5.70 16.44
CA ARG A 204 -15.90 -6.11 17.18
C ARG A 204 -17.17 -5.72 16.44
N VAL A 205 -17.26 -4.47 15.97
CA VAL A 205 -18.44 -3.95 15.26
C VAL A 205 -18.63 -4.66 13.93
N ALA A 206 -17.56 -4.85 13.15
CA ALA A 206 -17.59 -5.55 11.88
C ALA A 206 -18.14 -6.99 12.06
N LYS A 207 -17.66 -7.75 13.04
CA LYS A 207 -18.21 -9.08 13.37
C LYS A 207 -19.71 -9.10 13.70
N GLN A 208 -20.24 -8.00 14.23
CA GLN A 208 -21.65 -7.90 14.62
C GLN A 208 -22.55 -7.44 13.46
N THR A 209 -22.00 -6.71 12.50
CA THR A 209 -22.76 -5.96 11.48
C THR A 209 -22.54 -6.47 10.06
N ASN A 210 -21.44 -7.19 9.82
CA ASN A 210 -21.09 -7.82 8.56
C ASN A 210 -21.21 -9.36 8.71
N PRO A 211 -22.27 -10.00 8.18
CA PRO A 211 -22.45 -11.45 8.23
C PRO A 211 -21.42 -12.22 7.39
N GLN A 212 -20.67 -11.53 6.53
CA GLN A 212 -19.58 -12.07 5.71
C GLN A 212 -18.20 -11.73 6.28
N PHE A 213 -18.14 -11.22 7.52
CA PHE A 213 -16.91 -10.74 8.14
C PHE A 213 -15.77 -11.75 8.02
N SER A 214 -14.65 -11.27 7.48
CA SER A 214 -13.44 -12.05 7.26
C SER A 214 -12.20 -11.25 7.67
N LEU A 215 -11.37 -11.86 8.51
CA LEU A 215 -10.11 -11.25 8.93
C LEU A 215 -9.10 -12.33 9.31
N SER A 216 -8.36 -12.78 8.30
CA SER A 216 -7.30 -13.77 8.43
C SER A 216 -6.16 -13.27 9.34
N PHE A 217 -5.24 -14.16 9.71
CA PHE A 217 -4.06 -13.76 10.48
C PHE A 217 -3.19 -12.75 9.72
N SER A 218 -2.99 -12.95 8.40
CA SER A 218 -2.25 -12.00 7.57
C SER A 218 -2.93 -10.62 7.52
N HIS A 219 -4.27 -10.56 7.40
CA HIS A 219 -5.00 -9.29 7.46
C HIS A 219 -4.91 -8.63 8.82
N LYS A 220 -4.88 -9.38 9.93
CA LYS A 220 -4.65 -8.80 11.27
C LYS A 220 -3.26 -8.20 11.38
N MET A 221 -2.24 -8.90 10.89
CA MET A 221 -0.85 -8.42 10.92
C MET A 221 -0.69 -7.16 10.06
N PHE A 222 -1.13 -7.21 8.80
CA PHE A 222 -1.05 -6.08 7.89
C PHE A 222 -1.93 -4.90 8.31
N GLY A 223 -3.15 -5.17 8.77
CA GLY A 223 -4.03 -4.15 9.33
C GLY A 223 -3.38 -3.46 10.53
N SER A 224 -2.77 -4.21 11.44
CA SER A 224 -2.12 -3.62 12.62
C SER A 224 -0.85 -2.83 12.26
N SER A 225 -0.09 -3.24 11.24
CA SER A 225 1.09 -2.48 10.80
C SER A 225 0.72 -1.14 10.17
N LYS A 226 -0.42 -1.02 9.47
CA LYS A 226 -0.94 0.27 8.94
C LYS A 226 -1.16 1.33 10.02
N TYR A 227 -1.25 0.93 11.29
CA TYR A 227 -1.54 1.83 12.41
C TYR A 227 -0.29 2.32 13.11
N ALA A 228 0.89 1.79 12.75
CA ALA A 228 2.17 2.14 13.34
C ALA A 228 3.05 2.99 12.42
N VAL A 229 2.57 3.33 11.22
CA VAL A 229 3.27 4.13 10.20
C VAL A 229 2.59 5.47 10.00
#